data_AF-A0A3D1UV27-F1
#
_entry.id   AF-A0A3D1UV27-F1
#
_cell.length_a   1.000
_cell.length_b   1.000
_cell.length_c   1.000
_cell.angle_alpha   90.00
_cell.angle_beta   90.00
_cell.angle_gamma   90.00
#
_symmetry.space_group_name_H-M   'P 1'
#
loop_
_entity.id
_entity.type
_entity.pdbx_description
1 polymer ?
#
loop_
_entity_poly.entity_id
_entity_poly.type
_entity_poly.pdbx_seq_one_letter_code
_entity_poly.pdbx_strand_id
1 'polypeptide(L)'
;MNRSILIVICDFLVLSAMSLSIGVGEMASTPKGGTFISRGAAQDAHIEQMHKELKKRAQIQSEKRLAEEEKAKVQAELETLRARLAQLSGDVDSRTLKLNETSRELLNARITLQKQEKALADKTNALKNAAANFEDVSAKFARTQEELQAKIKELRQSREETASREAALRQSKKHLAAVSDKLKSTETRLRETELGLSYTKGSLSRTEKELSEARDKEEASTKRLYVRGVELEQTRVELANTRQLLNAAVKNLTHAKSELDKTKKNLADSASQLSQTREALSKVAAESKANAETLAYTRKQLVKTEELLRSDALTKYSKAAVQMSFHLKNERFMNDFELNETLYLPEIEIGGKTYLPGSFRALTGLLKQYAGYTRVVELTYHVKKPESSAELFPLNGPLWSLNNDPRACLIEIARPIGTPLKTITYAELKKRGLQNLTLFKFGSFGRETASLNGRCSIALARDDDPYLYIRNSLRSSSELPAATGDFVISKEGQFVGVVVSTAANSLNGYEEALCYIFPSAVNLKDAVELPLDRKKGAKYYTGFINALQKLQKTVSELDRSYESGK
;
A
#
# COMPACT_ATOMS: atom_id res chain seq x y z
N MET A 1 -35.96 -98.70 -114.09
CA MET A 1 -35.28 -99.93 -114.55
C MET A 1 -35.79 -100.23 -115.96
N ASN A 2 -34.90 -100.42 -116.94
CA ASN A 2 -35.27 -100.45 -118.37
C ASN A 2 -35.79 -101.81 -118.84
N ARG A 3 -36.64 -101.78 -119.90
CA ARG A 3 -36.75 -102.69 -121.09
C ARG A 3 -38.21 -102.62 -121.60
N SER A 4 -38.57 -101.96 -122.72
CA SER A 4 -38.13 -102.04 -124.13
C SER A 4 -38.87 -103.12 -124.95
N ILE A 5 -39.23 -102.77 -126.20
CA ILE A 5 -39.27 -103.64 -127.42
C ILE A 5 -40.53 -104.57 -127.56
N LEU A 6 -41.15 -104.85 -128.74
CA LEU A 6 -40.95 -104.45 -130.16
C LEU A 6 -42.00 -105.10 -131.13
N ILE A 7 -42.33 -104.47 -132.30
CA ILE A 7 -42.85 -105.00 -133.61
C ILE A 7 -44.18 -105.82 -133.65
N VAL A 8 -45.19 -105.71 -134.55
CA VAL A 8 -45.45 -105.17 -135.94
C VAL A 8 -45.39 -106.24 -137.08
N ILE A 9 -46.16 -106.03 -138.18
CA ILE A 9 -46.24 -106.80 -139.46
C ILE A 9 -47.14 -108.07 -139.38
N CYS A 10 -48.30 -108.21 -140.08
CA CYS A 10 -48.59 -108.38 -141.54
C CYS A 10 -48.06 -109.76 -142.08
N ASP A 11 -48.54 -110.40 -143.17
CA ASP A 11 -49.31 -109.96 -144.35
C ASP A 11 -49.73 -111.18 -145.26
N PHE A 12 -50.36 -110.91 -146.41
CA PHE A 12 -50.66 -111.71 -147.63
C PHE A 12 -51.66 -112.92 -147.57
N LEU A 13 -52.61 -113.20 -148.50
CA LEU A 13 -52.70 -113.18 -150.00
C LEU A 13 -51.87 -114.31 -150.69
N VAL A 14 -52.20 -114.95 -151.83
CA VAL A 14 -53.26 -114.81 -152.88
C VAL A 14 -53.46 -116.18 -153.63
N LEU A 15 -54.32 -116.18 -154.68
CA LEU A 15 -54.22 -116.88 -156.00
C LEU A 15 -54.57 -118.40 -156.04
N SER A 16 -55.15 -118.97 -157.12
CA SER A 16 -55.99 -118.48 -158.24
C SER A 16 -56.29 -119.59 -159.27
N ALA A 17 -57.24 -119.34 -160.20
CA ALA A 17 -57.25 -119.82 -161.61
C ALA A 17 -57.45 -121.35 -161.89
N MET A 18 -57.96 -121.84 -163.04
CA MET A 18 -58.56 -121.22 -164.25
C MET A 18 -59.29 -122.28 -165.12
N SER A 19 -60.26 -121.84 -165.95
CA SER A 19 -60.60 -122.39 -167.31
C SER A 19 -61.28 -123.79 -167.40
N LEU A 20 -61.87 -124.25 -168.52
CA LEU A 20 -61.84 -123.85 -169.95
C LEU A 20 -63.03 -124.47 -170.76
N SER A 21 -63.46 -123.84 -171.88
CA SER A 21 -64.12 -124.42 -173.11
C SER A 21 -65.49 -125.15 -173.03
N ILE A 22 -66.36 -125.30 -174.06
CA ILE A 22 -66.76 -124.69 -175.37
C ILE A 22 -67.53 -125.80 -176.15
N GLY A 23 -68.59 -125.47 -176.92
CA GLY A 23 -69.30 -126.37 -177.86
C GLY A 23 -70.82 -126.43 -177.63
N VAL A 24 -71.71 -125.72 -178.33
CA VAL A 24 -72.07 -125.65 -179.77
C VAL A 24 -72.94 -126.83 -180.26
N GLY A 25 -74.16 -126.52 -180.73
CA GLY A 25 -75.09 -127.45 -181.41
C GLY A 25 -76.48 -126.82 -181.64
N GLU A 26 -76.86 -126.63 -182.91
CA GLU A 26 -78.06 -125.90 -183.38
C GLU A 26 -78.78 -126.69 -184.50
N MET A 27 -79.98 -126.26 -184.92
CA MET A 27 -80.85 -126.79 -186.02
C MET A 27 -81.56 -128.14 -185.72
N ALA A 28 -82.83 -128.46 -186.02
CA ALA A 28 -84.00 -127.89 -186.73
C ALA A 28 -84.46 -128.79 -187.90
N SER A 29 -85.70 -129.32 -187.87
CA SER A 29 -86.53 -129.63 -189.07
C SER A 29 -87.93 -130.21 -188.76
N THR A 30 -88.98 -129.66 -189.38
CA THR A 30 -90.24 -130.33 -189.81
C THR A 30 -90.00 -131.01 -191.19
N PRO A 31 -90.92 -131.68 -191.96
CA PRO A 31 -92.39 -131.54 -192.06
C PRO A 31 -93.20 -132.84 -192.42
N LYS A 32 -94.29 -132.70 -193.21
CA LYS A 32 -95.36 -133.67 -193.54
C LYS A 32 -95.03 -134.63 -194.72
N GLY A 33 -95.78 -135.74 -194.86
CA GLY A 33 -95.98 -136.46 -196.14
C GLY A 33 -96.23 -137.98 -196.01
N GLY A 34 -96.82 -138.63 -197.02
CA GLY A 34 -97.05 -140.09 -197.05
C GLY A 34 -97.12 -140.69 -198.47
N THR A 35 -97.76 -141.88 -198.59
CA THR A 35 -98.28 -142.61 -199.80
C THR A 35 -97.42 -143.63 -200.61
N PHE A 36 -98.07 -144.79 -200.90
CA PHE A 36 -98.26 -145.53 -202.19
C PHE A 36 -97.42 -146.75 -202.74
N ILE A 37 -98.20 -147.79 -203.15
CA ILE A 37 -98.10 -148.85 -204.23
C ILE A 37 -97.27 -150.18 -204.08
N SER A 38 -98.04 -151.31 -203.98
CA SER A 38 -97.90 -152.73 -204.50
C SER A 38 -96.58 -153.54 -204.37
N ARG A 39 -96.50 -154.89 -204.37
CA ARG A 39 -97.33 -156.05 -204.85
C ARG A 39 -96.72 -157.35 -204.20
N GLY A 40 -97.26 -158.59 -204.19
CA GLY A 40 -98.54 -159.24 -204.55
C GLY A 40 -98.38 -160.76 -204.86
N ALA A 41 -99.43 -161.60 -204.64
CA ALA A 41 -99.56 -163.07 -204.92
C ALA A 41 -98.81 -164.06 -203.98
N ALA A 42 -99.33 -165.26 -203.58
CA ALA A 42 -100.64 -165.92 -203.78
C ALA A 42 -101.00 -166.88 -202.60
N GLN A 43 -102.21 -167.45 -202.64
CA GLN A 43 -102.86 -168.47 -201.78
C GLN A 43 -101.93 -169.59 -201.23
N ASP A 44 -102.09 -170.13 -200.02
CA ASP A 44 -103.02 -169.89 -198.89
C ASP A 44 -102.40 -170.47 -197.58
N ALA A 45 -102.97 -170.53 -196.36
CA ALA A 45 -104.36 -170.41 -195.89
C ALA A 45 -104.50 -169.58 -194.59
N HIS A 46 -103.96 -168.36 -194.57
CA HIS A 46 -104.38 -167.22 -193.74
C HIS A 46 -104.26 -167.23 -192.18
N ILE A 47 -104.54 -168.32 -191.45
CA ILE A 47 -105.08 -168.21 -190.06
C ILE A 47 -104.04 -168.12 -188.91
N GLU A 48 -103.47 -169.25 -188.46
CA GLU A 48 -103.10 -169.47 -187.04
C GLU A 48 -101.90 -168.64 -186.50
N GLN A 49 -101.07 -168.06 -187.37
CA GLN A 49 -99.85 -167.33 -186.95
C GLN A 49 -100.12 -165.97 -186.30
N MET A 50 -101.29 -165.36 -186.52
CA MET A 50 -101.68 -164.03 -186.02
C MET A 50 -101.61 -163.88 -184.48
N HIS A 51 -101.81 -164.96 -183.73
CA HIS A 51 -101.87 -164.89 -182.26
C HIS A 51 -100.50 -164.75 -181.56
N LYS A 52 -99.37 -164.92 -182.25
CA LYS A 52 -98.03 -164.87 -181.62
C LYS A 52 -97.42 -163.47 -181.60
N GLU A 53 -97.63 -162.64 -182.62
CA GLU A 53 -97.03 -161.29 -182.67
C GLU A 53 -97.78 -160.26 -181.82
N LEU A 54 -99.12 -160.34 -181.78
CA LEU A 54 -99.95 -159.46 -180.95
C LEU A 54 -99.57 -159.52 -179.47
N LYS A 55 -99.20 -160.71 -178.97
CA LYS A 55 -98.76 -160.90 -177.58
C LYS A 55 -97.44 -160.18 -177.26
N LYS A 56 -96.50 -160.08 -178.21
CA LYS A 56 -95.20 -159.43 -177.98
C LYS A 56 -95.28 -157.90 -177.95
N ARG A 57 -96.20 -157.29 -178.73
CA ARG A 57 -96.39 -155.83 -178.74
C ARG A 57 -97.07 -155.30 -177.47
N ALA A 58 -97.95 -156.07 -176.85
CA ALA A 58 -98.59 -155.69 -175.59
C ALA A 58 -97.60 -155.53 -174.43
N GLN A 59 -96.54 -156.35 -174.37
CA GLN A 59 -95.63 -156.42 -173.23
C GLN A 59 -94.60 -155.27 -173.19
N ILE A 60 -94.17 -154.77 -174.35
CA ILE A 60 -93.24 -153.62 -174.45
C ILE A 60 -93.94 -152.31 -174.02
N GLN A 61 -95.25 -152.21 -174.22
CA GLN A 61 -96.01 -150.99 -173.93
C GLN A 61 -96.28 -150.78 -172.42
N SER A 62 -96.26 -151.84 -171.61
CA SER A 62 -96.33 -151.74 -170.14
C SER A 62 -95.02 -151.27 -169.51
N GLU A 63 -93.86 -151.77 -169.98
CA GLU A 63 -92.55 -151.44 -169.38
C GLU A 63 -92.18 -149.97 -169.59
N LYS A 64 -92.45 -149.41 -170.78
CA LYS A 64 -92.21 -147.98 -171.04
C LYS A 64 -92.99 -147.08 -170.08
N ARG A 65 -94.20 -147.50 -169.70
CA ARG A 65 -95.11 -146.70 -168.85
C ARG A 65 -94.60 -146.60 -167.40
N LEU A 66 -93.97 -147.65 -166.88
CA LEU A 66 -93.33 -147.67 -165.56
C LEU A 66 -92.07 -146.78 -165.54
N ALA A 67 -91.25 -146.82 -166.60
CA ALA A 67 -90.03 -146.02 -166.69
C ALA A 67 -90.29 -144.49 -166.73
N GLU A 68 -91.40 -144.06 -167.34
CA GLU A 68 -91.78 -142.63 -167.34
C GLU A 68 -92.29 -142.17 -165.95
N GLU A 69 -92.93 -143.04 -165.15
CA GLU A 69 -93.34 -142.73 -163.77
C GLU A 69 -92.15 -142.63 -162.80
N GLU A 70 -91.16 -143.52 -162.89
CA GLU A 70 -89.96 -143.45 -162.06
C GLU A 70 -89.14 -142.19 -162.35
N LYS A 71 -88.99 -141.83 -163.62
CA LYS A 71 -88.29 -140.59 -164.00
C LYS A 71 -88.97 -139.35 -163.42
N ALA A 72 -90.30 -139.30 -163.43
CA ALA A 72 -91.06 -138.20 -162.82
C ALA A 72 -90.84 -138.10 -161.30
N LYS A 73 -90.75 -139.24 -160.58
CA LYS A 73 -90.47 -139.27 -159.13
C LYS A 73 -89.07 -138.73 -158.80
N VAL A 74 -88.03 -139.24 -159.46
CA VAL A 74 -86.64 -138.81 -159.23
C VAL A 74 -86.48 -137.31 -159.50
N GLN A 75 -87.19 -136.79 -160.51
CA GLN A 75 -87.13 -135.38 -160.86
C GLN A 75 -87.84 -134.48 -159.82
N ALA A 76 -88.89 -134.97 -159.15
CA ALA A 76 -89.50 -134.31 -157.99
C ALA A 76 -88.61 -134.37 -156.72
N GLU A 77 -87.92 -135.49 -156.49
CA GLU A 77 -86.98 -135.62 -155.37
C GLU A 77 -85.79 -134.66 -155.51
N LEU A 78 -85.26 -134.47 -156.72
CA LEU A 78 -84.18 -133.52 -156.98
C LEU A 78 -84.57 -132.07 -156.64
N GLU A 79 -85.78 -131.65 -157.02
CA GLU A 79 -86.28 -130.31 -156.72
C GLU A 79 -86.58 -130.11 -155.23
N THR A 80 -87.10 -131.12 -154.53
CA THR A 80 -87.26 -131.04 -153.07
C THR A 80 -85.91 -130.97 -152.33
N LEU A 81 -84.87 -131.69 -152.80
CA LEU A 81 -83.51 -131.57 -152.26
C LEU A 81 -82.88 -130.19 -152.52
N ARG A 82 -83.10 -129.61 -153.71
CA ARG A 82 -82.67 -128.23 -154.02
C ARG A 82 -83.33 -127.20 -153.11
N ALA A 83 -84.64 -127.30 -152.91
CA ALA A 83 -85.36 -126.45 -151.97
C ALA A 83 -84.82 -126.58 -150.54
N ARG A 84 -84.48 -127.80 -150.10
CA ARG A 84 -83.93 -128.08 -148.76
C ARG A 84 -82.52 -127.52 -148.57
N LEU A 85 -81.67 -127.55 -149.60
CA LEU A 85 -80.34 -126.92 -149.58
C LEU A 85 -80.43 -125.40 -149.51
N ALA A 86 -81.32 -124.78 -150.29
CA ALA A 86 -81.57 -123.34 -150.22
C ALA A 86 -82.07 -122.92 -148.82
N GLN A 87 -82.97 -123.71 -148.22
CA GLN A 87 -83.44 -123.51 -146.85
C GLN A 87 -82.31 -123.63 -145.81
N LEU A 88 -81.47 -124.67 -145.90
CA LEU A 88 -80.33 -124.82 -144.98
C LEU A 88 -79.31 -123.67 -145.12
N SER A 89 -79.06 -123.18 -146.34
CA SER A 89 -78.20 -122.01 -146.55
C SER A 89 -78.77 -120.79 -145.82
N GLY A 90 -80.05 -120.49 -146.01
CA GLY A 90 -80.73 -119.39 -145.32
C GLY A 90 -80.75 -119.53 -143.79
N ASP A 91 -80.89 -120.75 -143.27
CA ASP A 91 -80.80 -121.03 -141.83
C ASP A 91 -79.38 -120.83 -141.27
N VAL A 92 -78.33 -121.19 -142.03
CA VAL A 92 -76.94 -120.93 -141.66
C VAL A 92 -76.65 -119.43 -141.65
N ASP A 93 -77.06 -118.69 -142.67
CA ASP A 93 -76.91 -117.23 -142.74
C ASP A 93 -77.66 -116.53 -141.60
N SER A 94 -78.92 -116.92 -141.35
CA SER A 94 -79.76 -116.45 -140.24
C SER A 94 -79.13 -116.69 -138.86
N ARG A 95 -78.56 -117.88 -138.63
CA ARG A 95 -77.86 -118.22 -137.39
C ARG A 95 -76.55 -117.44 -137.25
N THR A 96 -75.84 -117.21 -138.35
CA THR A 96 -74.56 -116.47 -138.37
C THR A 96 -74.79 -115.00 -138.03
N LEU A 97 -75.87 -114.40 -138.55
CA LEU A 97 -76.32 -113.06 -138.17
C LEU A 97 -76.67 -112.99 -136.67
N LYS A 98 -77.52 -113.89 -136.16
CA LYS A 98 -77.89 -113.92 -134.74
C LYS A 98 -76.71 -114.15 -133.79
N LEU A 99 -75.74 -114.98 -134.19
CA LEU A 99 -74.52 -115.20 -133.40
C LEU A 99 -73.65 -113.94 -133.37
N ASN A 100 -73.56 -113.18 -134.46
CA ASN A 100 -72.87 -111.90 -134.51
C ASN A 100 -73.59 -110.80 -133.72
N GLU A 101 -74.92 -110.78 -133.74
CA GLU A 101 -75.76 -109.87 -132.93
C GLU A 101 -75.57 -110.15 -131.44
N THR A 102 -75.79 -111.38 -130.99
CA THR A 102 -75.58 -111.78 -129.59
C THR A 102 -74.13 -111.60 -129.11
N SER A 103 -73.13 -111.82 -129.98
CA SER A 103 -71.72 -111.53 -129.67
C SER A 103 -71.46 -110.02 -129.48
N ARG A 104 -72.11 -109.16 -130.27
CA ARG A 104 -72.06 -107.70 -130.09
C ARG A 104 -72.78 -107.26 -128.82
N GLU A 105 -73.94 -107.82 -128.51
CA GLU A 105 -74.69 -107.56 -127.28
C GLU A 105 -73.89 -107.96 -126.03
N LEU A 106 -73.30 -109.16 -126.01
CA LEU A 106 -72.46 -109.63 -124.92
C LEU A 106 -71.23 -108.73 -124.72
N LEU A 107 -70.59 -108.30 -125.81
CA LEU A 107 -69.43 -107.40 -125.77
C LEU A 107 -69.83 -106.01 -125.25
N ASN A 108 -70.98 -105.47 -125.68
CA ASN A 108 -71.54 -104.22 -125.17
C ASN A 108 -71.92 -104.32 -123.68
N ALA A 109 -72.53 -105.43 -123.25
CA ALA A 109 -72.85 -105.70 -121.85
C ALA A 109 -71.57 -105.78 -121.00
N ARG A 110 -70.52 -106.44 -121.48
CA ARG A 110 -69.22 -106.55 -120.80
C ARG A 110 -68.52 -105.18 -120.67
N ILE A 111 -68.55 -104.35 -121.71
CA ILE A 111 -68.05 -102.96 -121.66
C ILE A 111 -68.86 -102.14 -120.65
N THR A 112 -70.18 -102.36 -120.56
CA THR A 112 -71.07 -101.65 -119.63
C THR A 112 -70.82 -102.07 -118.19
N LEU A 113 -70.65 -103.37 -117.93
CA LEU A 113 -70.26 -103.89 -116.61
C LEU A 113 -68.91 -103.32 -116.17
N GLN A 114 -67.89 -103.35 -117.03
CA GLN A 114 -66.57 -102.80 -116.73
C GLN A 114 -66.61 -101.30 -116.42
N LYS A 115 -67.48 -100.53 -117.10
CA LYS A 115 -67.75 -99.12 -116.76
C LYS A 115 -68.40 -98.96 -115.39
N GLN A 116 -69.35 -99.84 -115.03
CA GLN A 116 -70.02 -99.83 -113.72
C GLN A 116 -69.09 -100.25 -112.57
N GLU A 117 -68.28 -101.30 -112.76
CA GLU A 117 -67.25 -101.74 -111.80
C GLU A 117 -66.24 -100.62 -111.54
N LYS A 118 -65.77 -99.95 -112.60
CA LYS A 118 -64.90 -98.78 -112.46
C LYS A 118 -65.59 -97.64 -111.70
N ALA A 119 -66.82 -97.28 -112.08
CA ALA A 119 -67.57 -96.21 -111.40
C ALA A 119 -67.90 -96.55 -109.93
N LEU A 120 -68.07 -97.83 -109.60
CA LEU A 120 -68.26 -98.31 -108.23
C LEU A 120 -66.96 -98.18 -107.44
N ALA A 121 -65.82 -98.63 -108.00
CA ALA A 121 -64.51 -98.45 -107.38
C ALA A 121 -64.17 -96.97 -107.15
N ASP A 122 -64.44 -96.11 -108.14
CA ASP A 122 -64.28 -94.66 -108.02
C ASP A 122 -65.15 -94.09 -106.88
N LYS A 123 -66.42 -94.51 -106.76
CA LYS A 123 -67.31 -94.13 -105.64
C LYS A 123 -66.83 -94.66 -104.29
N THR A 124 -66.35 -95.90 -104.20
CA THR A 124 -65.81 -96.48 -102.96
C THR A 124 -64.56 -95.73 -102.51
N ASN A 125 -63.68 -95.35 -103.45
CA ASN A 125 -62.51 -94.53 -103.16
C ASN A 125 -62.90 -93.12 -102.71
N ALA A 126 -63.87 -92.49 -103.39
CA ALA A 126 -64.40 -91.18 -102.97
C ALA A 126 -65.01 -91.23 -101.56
N LEU A 127 -65.73 -92.29 -101.21
CA LEU A 127 -66.35 -92.46 -99.90
C LEU A 127 -65.32 -92.76 -98.79
N LYS A 128 -64.28 -93.54 -99.08
CA LYS A 128 -63.12 -93.71 -98.18
C LYS A 128 -62.40 -92.39 -97.93
N ASN A 129 -62.17 -91.59 -98.97
CA ASN A 129 -61.54 -90.28 -98.86
C ASN A 129 -62.42 -89.29 -98.07
N ALA A 130 -63.75 -89.33 -98.27
CA ALA A 130 -64.70 -88.51 -97.51
C ALA A 130 -64.74 -88.91 -96.03
N ALA A 131 -64.69 -90.21 -95.71
CA ALA A 131 -64.61 -90.70 -94.33
C ALA A 131 -63.30 -90.28 -93.65
N ALA A 132 -62.16 -90.44 -94.31
CA ALA A 132 -60.86 -89.98 -93.80
C ALA A 132 -60.81 -88.46 -93.60
N ASN A 133 -61.38 -87.67 -94.52
CA ASN A 133 -61.50 -86.22 -94.38
C ASN A 133 -62.42 -85.84 -93.20
N PHE A 134 -63.53 -86.57 -92.99
CA PHE A 134 -64.42 -86.33 -91.85
C PHE A 134 -63.73 -86.65 -90.51
N GLU A 135 -62.96 -87.74 -90.45
CA GLU A 135 -62.18 -88.12 -89.27
C GLU A 135 -61.08 -87.09 -88.95
N ASP A 136 -60.34 -86.62 -89.96
CA ASP A 136 -59.35 -85.53 -89.82
C ASP A 136 -59.99 -84.20 -89.39
N VAL A 137 -61.13 -83.82 -89.98
CA VAL A 137 -61.89 -82.61 -89.58
C VAL A 137 -62.43 -82.73 -88.16
N SER A 138 -62.95 -83.91 -87.77
CA SER A 138 -63.44 -84.18 -86.42
C SER A 138 -62.29 -84.12 -85.39
N ALA A 139 -61.14 -84.71 -85.69
CA ALA A 139 -59.94 -84.63 -84.85
C ALA A 139 -59.41 -83.20 -84.73
N LYS A 140 -59.42 -82.42 -85.83
CA LYS A 140 -59.08 -80.98 -85.80
C LYS A 140 -60.07 -80.19 -84.95
N PHE A 141 -61.37 -80.43 -85.09
CA PHE A 141 -62.40 -79.77 -84.30
C PHE A 141 -62.21 -80.06 -82.80
N ALA A 142 -62.02 -81.32 -82.40
CA ALA A 142 -61.75 -81.72 -81.03
C ALA A 142 -60.52 -81.00 -80.46
N ARG A 143 -59.39 -80.97 -81.20
CA ARG A 143 -58.19 -80.21 -80.80
C ARG A 143 -58.45 -78.72 -80.63
N THR A 144 -59.16 -78.08 -81.58
CA THR A 144 -59.50 -76.65 -81.45
C THR A 144 -60.45 -76.37 -80.27
N GLN A 145 -61.31 -77.32 -79.91
CA GLN A 145 -62.19 -77.23 -78.75
C GLN A 145 -61.39 -77.33 -77.44
N GLU A 146 -60.42 -78.24 -77.35
CA GLU A 146 -59.49 -78.36 -76.23
C GLU A 146 -58.60 -77.11 -76.08
N GLU A 147 -58.03 -76.62 -77.19
CA GLU A 147 -57.24 -75.38 -77.24
C GLU A 147 -58.07 -74.17 -76.79
N LEU A 148 -59.32 -74.05 -77.24
CA LEU A 148 -60.22 -72.98 -76.81
C LEU A 148 -60.55 -73.07 -75.31
N GLN A 149 -60.80 -74.27 -74.78
CA GLN A 149 -61.01 -74.47 -73.34
C GLN A 149 -59.76 -74.11 -72.52
N ALA A 150 -58.56 -74.48 -72.99
CA ALA A 150 -57.30 -74.09 -72.37
C ALA A 150 -57.14 -72.56 -72.37
N LYS A 151 -57.40 -71.89 -73.49
CA LYS A 151 -57.34 -70.41 -73.60
C LYS A 151 -58.38 -69.70 -72.73
N ILE A 152 -59.59 -70.25 -72.58
CA ILE A 152 -60.60 -69.74 -71.63
C ILE A 152 -60.11 -69.86 -70.18
N LYS A 153 -59.44 -70.96 -69.83
CA LYS A 153 -58.85 -71.16 -68.50
C LYS A 153 -57.70 -70.19 -68.23
N GLU A 154 -56.75 -70.05 -69.16
CA GLU A 154 -55.67 -69.06 -69.10
C GLU A 154 -56.21 -67.63 -68.94
N LEU A 155 -57.23 -67.25 -69.71
CA LEU A 155 -57.83 -65.91 -69.66
C LEU A 155 -58.53 -65.64 -68.31
N ARG A 156 -59.16 -66.65 -67.70
CA ARG A 156 -59.73 -66.53 -66.34
C ARG A 156 -58.64 -66.33 -65.30
N GLN A 157 -57.58 -67.14 -65.33
CA GLN A 157 -56.43 -67.00 -64.43
C GLN A 157 -55.77 -65.62 -64.57
N SER A 158 -55.53 -65.16 -65.81
CA SER A 158 -54.97 -63.83 -66.08
C SER A 158 -55.86 -62.68 -65.57
N ARG A 159 -57.20 -62.83 -65.66
CA ARG A 159 -58.14 -61.85 -65.08
C ARG A 159 -58.11 -61.85 -63.55
N GLU A 160 -58.06 -63.02 -62.92
CA GLU A 160 -57.95 -63.16 -61.46
C GLU A 160 -56.63 -62.58 -60.94
N GLU A 161 -55.51 -62.86 -61.60
CA GLU A 161 -54.21 -62.24 -61.31
C GLU A 161 -54.25 -60.72 -61.48
N THR A 162 -54.87 -60.22 -62.55
CA THR A 162 -54.98 -58.78 -62.80
C THR A 162 -55.83 -58.09 -61.72
N ALA A 163 -56.97 -58.68 -61.35
CA ALA A 163 -57.82 -58.18 -60.26
C ALA A 163 -57.09 -58.19 -58.91
N SER A 164 -56.31 -59.22 -58.63
CA SER A 164 -55.45 -59.31 -57.43
C SER A 164 -54.37 -58.21 -57.42
N ARG A 165 -53.68 -57.99 -58.54
CA ARG A 165 -52.68 -56.91 -58.69
C ARG A 165 -53.31 -55.51 -58.57
N GLU A 166 -54.51 -55.30 -59.11
CA GLU A 166 -55.26 -54.05 -58.92
C GLU A 166 -55.65 -53.81 -57.47
N ALA A 167 -56.10 -54.85 -56.75
CA ALA A 167 -56.43 -54.76 -55.33
C ALA A 167 -55.20 -54.42 -54.49
N ALA A 168 -54.07 -55.10 -54.72
CA ALA A 168 -52.79 -54.82 -54.09
C ALA A 168 -52.30 -53.39 -54.39
N LEU A 169 -52.43 -52.92 -55.64
CA LEU A 169 -52.07 -51.54 -56.02
C LEU A 169 -52.98 -50.51 -55.34
N ARG A 170 -54.29 -50.76 -55.23
CA ARG A 170 -55.22 -49.88 -54.48
C ARG A 170 -54.85 -49.84 -52.99
N GLN A 171 -54.48 -50.97 -52.39
CA GLN A 171 -54.03 -51.03 -50.99
C GLN A 171 -52.70 -50.29 -50.79
N SER A 172 -51.73 -50.49 -51.68
CA SER A 172 -50.44 -49.78 -51.68
C SER A 172 -50.62 -48.26 -51.80
N LYS A 173 -51.48 -47.79 -52.73
CA LYS A 173 -51.82 -46.35 -52.85
C LYS A 173 -52.46 -45.79 -51.58
N LYS A 174 -53.38 -46.52 -50.94
CA LYS A 174 -53.96 -46.12 -49.65
C LYS A 174 -52.92 -46.05 -48.53
N HIS A 175 -52.01 -47.03 -48.47
CA HIS A 175 -50.93 -47.03 -47.49
C HIS A 175 -49.96 -45.87 -47.70
N LEU A 176 -49.56 -45.60 -48.95
CA LEU A 176 -48.68 -44.48 -49.30
C LEU A 176 -49.32 -43.12 -48.96
N ALA A 177 -50.61 -42.94 -49.21
CA ALA A 177 -51.34 -41.74 -48.79
C ALA A 177 -51.32 -41.57 -47.26
N ALA A 178 -51.63 -42.63 -46.50
CA ALA A 178 -51.59 -42.59 -45.04
C ALA A 178 -50.19 -42.34 -44.48
N VAL A 179 -49.13 -42.82 -45.14
CA VAL A 179 -47.73 -42.51 -44.80
C VAL A 179 -47.39 -41.05 -45.13
N SER A 180 -47.84 -40.54 -46.28
CA SER A 180 -47.65 -39.14 -46.67
C SER A 180 -48.31 -38.17 -45.67
N ASP A 181 -49.53 -38.45 -45.22
CA ASP A 181 -50.23 -37.59 -44.28
C ASP A 181 -49.63 -37.68 -42.87
N LYS A 182 -49.16 -38.86 -42.45
CA LYS A 182 -48.33 -39.00 -41.24
C LYS A 182 -47.04 -38.18 -41.34
N LEU A 183 -46.34 -38.22 -42.49
CA LEU A 183 -45.10 -37.48 -42.70
C LEU A 183 -45.34 -35.97 -42.58
N LYS A 184 -46.35 -35.42 -43.26
CA LYS A 184 -46.75 -34.01 -43.12
C LYS A 184 -47.07 -33.65 -41.66
N SER A 185 -47.79 -34.50 -40.94
CA SER A 185 -48.09 -34.29 -39.52
C SER A 185 -46.82 -34.26 -38.67
N THR A 186 -45.85 -35.14 -38.93
CA THR A 186 -44.55 -35.12 -38.24
C THR A 186 -43.69 -33.91 -38.62
N GLU A 187 -43.73 -33.45 -39.86
CA GLU A 187 -43.03 -32.21 -40.30
C GLU A 187 -43.61 -30.97 -39.61
N THR A 188 -44.95 -30.85 -39.50
CA THR A 188 -45.59 -29.77 -38.74
C THR A 188 -45.16 -29.80 -37.28
N ARG A 189 -45.23 -30.96 -36.63
CA ARG A 189 -44.79 -31.13 -35.23
C ARG A 189 -43.31 -30.82 -35.03
N LEU A 190 -42.46 -31.18 -35.99
CA LEU A 190 -41.03 -30.87 -35.95
C LEU A 190 -40.80 -29.36 -35.99
N ARG A 191 -41.46 -28.64 -36.91
CA ARG A 191 -41.41 -27.17 -36.99
C ARG A 191 -41.92 -26.50 -35.72
N GLU A 192 -43.00 -27.01 -35.13
CA GLU A 192 -43.51 -26.54 -33.83
C GLU A 192 -42.47 -26.73 -32.72
N THR A 193 -41.78 -27.88 -32.65
CA THR A 193 -40.73 -28.10 -31.64
C THR A 193 -39.46 -27.28 -31.91
N GLU A 194 -39.10 -27.03 -33.16
CA GLU A 194 -37.98 -26.17 -33.54
C GLU A 194 -38.25 -24.71 -33.14
N LEU A 195 -39.46 -24.20 -33.42
CA LEU A 195 -39.90 -22.87 -32.99
C LEU A 195 -39.93 -22.76 -31.46
N GLY A 196 -40.49 -23.77 -30.79
CA GLY A 196 -40.49 -23.85 -29.32
C GLY A 196 -39.08 -23.84 -28.73
N LEU A 197 -38.15 -24.61 -29.31
CA LEU A 197 -36.76 -24.68 -28.89
C LEU A 197 -35.98 -23.38 -29.18
N SER A 198 -36.30 -22.68 -30.28
CA SER A 198 -35.77 -21.35 -30.55
C SER A 198 -36.27 -20.32 -29.53
N TYR A 199 -37.56 -20.38 -29.16
CA TYR A 199 -38.15 -19.49 -28.16
C TYR A 199 -37.58 -19.74 -26.75
N THR A 200 -37.39 -21.00 -26.34
CA THR A 200 -36.78 -21.33 -25.04
C THR A 200 -35.31 -20.93 -25.01
N LYS A 201 -34.53 -21.13 -26.08
CA LYS A 201 -33.15 -20.60 -26.19
C LYS A 201 -33.11 -19.07 -26.06
N GLY A 202 -33.99 -18.35 -26.75
CA GLY A 202 -34.06 -16.88 -26.65
C GLY A 202 -34.46 -16.40 -25.25
N SER A 203 -35.34 -17.13 -24.57
CA SER A 203 -35.73 -16.82 -23.19
C SER A 203 -34.62 -17.16 -22.19
N LEU A 204 -33.93 -18.29 -22.36
CA LEU A 204 -32.77 -18.67 -21.55
C LEU A 204 -31.66 -17.62 -21.65
N SER A 205 -31.30 -17.21 -22.87
CA SER A 205 -30.28 -16.17 -23.09
C SER A 205 -30.64 -14.82 -22.45
N ARG A 206 -31.94 -14.44 -22.43
CA ARG A 206 -32.41 -13.27 -21.67
C ARG A 206 -32.22 -13.46 -20.17
N THR A 207 -32.64 -14.60 -19.61
CA THR A 207 -32.46 -14.87 -18.17
C THR A 207 -30.99 -14.98 -17.75
N GLU A 208 -30.11 -15.49 -18.61
CA GLU A 208 -28.66 -15.52 -18.37
C GLU A 208 -28.08 -14.10 -18.32
N LYS A 209 -28.51 -13.21 -19.23
CA LYS A 209 -28.12 -11.79 -19.23
C LYS A 209 -28.63 -11.06 -17.98
N GLU A 210 -29.89 -11.25 -17.64
CA GLU A 210 -30.51 -10.68 -16.42
C GLU A 210 -29.80 -11.17 -15.16
N LEU A 211 -29.43 -12.45 -15.08
CA LEU A 211 -28.67 -13.03 -13.98
C LEU A 211 -27.24 -12.47 -13.90
N SER A 212 -26.58 -12.25 -15.03
CA SER A 212 -25.26 -11.59 -15.07
C SER A 212 -25.36 -10.15 -14.56
N GLU A 213 -26.32 -9.37 -15.08
CA GLU A 213 -26.53 -7.99 -14.62
C GLU A 213 -26.93 -7.91 -13.14
N ALA A 214 -27.63 -8.92 -12.61
CA ALA A 214 -27.94 -9.02 -11.19
C ALA A 214 -26.69 -9.30 -10.34
N ARG A 215 -25.81 -10.21 -10.77
CA ARG A 215 -24.52 -10.48 -10.12
C ARG A 215 -23.60 -9.27 -10.12
N ASP A 216 -23.51 -8.55 -11.24
CA ASP A 216 -22.70 -7.32 -11.33
C ASP A 216 -23.21 -6.24 -10.36
N LYS A 217 -24.53 -6.11 -10.20
CA LYS A 217 -25.17 -5.22 -9.21
C LYS A 217 -24.93 -5.67 -7.78
N GLU A 218 -24.93 -6.98 -7.51
CA GLU A 218 -24.61 -7.56 -6.20
C GLU A 218 -23.13 -7.33 -5.83
N GLU A 219 -22.20 -7.57 -6.75
CA GLU A 219 -20.77 -7.34 -6.55
C GLU A 219 -20.47 -5.83 -6.33
N ALA A 220 -21.12 -4.95 -7.10
CA ALA A 220 -21.03 -3.51 -6.88
C ALA A 220 -21.59 -3.09 -5.51
N SER A 221 -22.67 -3.72 -5.06
CA SER A 221 -23.30 -3.43 -3.77
C SER A 221 -22.48 -3.93 -2.58
N THR A 222 -21.92 -5.14 -2.68
CA THR A 222 -21.02 -5.70 -1.65
C THR A 222 -19.71 -4.91 -1.55
N LYS A 223 -19.12 -4.48 -2.67
CA LYS A 223 -17.96 -3.55 -2.67
C LYS A 223 -18.30 -2.22 -1.98
N ARG A 224 -19.47 -1.63 -2.27
CA ARG A 224 -19.93 -0.39 -1.59
C ARG A 224 -20.15 -0.60 -0.09
N LEU A 225 -20.73 -1.72 0.32
CA LEU A 225 -20.92 -2.06 1.74
C LEU A 225 -19.58 -2.25 2.46
N TYR A 226 -18.60 -2.91 1.83
CA TYR A 226 -17.25 -3.04 2.37
C TYR A 226 -16.58 -1.69 2.61
N VAL A 227 -16.60 -0.80 1.60
CA VAL A 227 -16.06 0.57 1.73
C VAL A 227 -16.77 1.34 2.85
N ARG A 228 -18.11 1.30 2.90
CA ARG A 228 -18.88 1.91 4.00
C ARG A 228 -18.54 1.33 5.38
N GLY A 229 -18.23 0.05 5.48
CA GLY A 229 -17.76 -0.58 6.72
C GLY A 229 -16.41 -0.02 7.18
N VAL A 230 -15.46 0.15 6.27
CA VAL A 230 -14.15 0.75 6.56
C VAL A 230 -14.29 2.22 6.97
N GLU A 231 -15.08 3.01 6.24
CA GLU A 231 -15.37 4.42 6.59
C GLU A 231 -16.04 4.55 7.98
N LEU A 232 -16.95 3.63 8.32
CA LEU A 232 -17.64 3.61 9.62
C LEU A 232 -16.68 3.31 10.78
N GLU A 233 -15.74 2.37 10.61
CA GLU A 233 -14.73 2.10 11.64
C GLU A 233 -13.73 3.25 11.77
N GLN A 234 -13.33 3.90 10.67
CA GLN A 234 -12.52 5.13 10.74
C GLN A 234 -13.23 6.22 11.53
N THR A 235 -14.50 6.51 11.24
CA THR A 235 -15.28 7.50 12.01
C THR A 235 -15.51 7.09 13.47
N ARG A 236 -15.60 5.79 13.79
CA ARG A 236 -15.63 5.30 15.18
C ARG A 236 -14.34 5.59 15.93
N VAL A 237 -13.18 5.37 15.31
CA VAL A 237 -11.86 5.68 15.89
C VAL A 237 -11.68 7.19 16.08
N GLU A 238 -12.04 8.01 15.10
CA GLU A 238 -12.02 9.47 15.21
C GLU A 238 -12.95 9.98 16.33
N LEU A 239 -14.14 9.41 16.46
CA LEU A 239 -15.08 9.76 17.53
C LEU A 239 -14.57 9.34 18.91
N ALA A 240 -13.85 8.22 19.02
CA ALA A 240 -13.21 7.80 20.27
C ALA A 240 -12.07 8.76 20.67
N ASN A 241 -11.21 9.12 19.70
CA ASN A 241 -10.09 10.05 19.92
C ASN A 241 -10.58 11.46 20.30
N THR A 242 -11.60 11.99 19.61
CA THR A 242 -12.19 13.30 19.93
C THR A 242 -12.86 13.30 21.32
N ARG A 243 -13.51 12.21 21.73
CA ARG A 243 -14.03 12.05 23.10
C ARG A 243 -12.91 12.03 24.17
N GLN A 244 -11.77 11.39 23.89
CA GLN A 244 -10.62 11.41 24.79
C GLN A 244 -10.03 12.83 24.92
N LEU A 245 -9.85 13.54 23.79
CA LEU A 245 -9.38 14.93 23.77
C LEU A 245 -10.34 15.86 24.53
N LEU A 246 -11.66 15.71 24.34
CA LEU A 246 -12.67 16.48 25.07
C LEU A 246 -12.59 16.21 26.58
N ASN A 247 -12.47 14.96 27.00
CA ASN A 247 -12.31 14.61 28.41
C ASN A 247 -11.01 15.19 29.02
N ALA A 248 -9.91 15.21 28.26
CA ALA A 248 -8.66 15.84 28.69
C ALA A 248 -8.82 17.36 28.81
N ALA A 249 -9.47 18.01 27.83
CA ALA A 249 -9.77 19.44 27.86
C ALA A 249 -10.66 19.83 29.07
N VAL A 250 -11.70 19.04 29.36
CA VAL A 250 -12.56 19.25 30.55
C VAL A 250 -11.78 19.09 31.86
N LYS A 251 -10.91 18.08 31.97
CA LYS A 251 -10.03 17.91 33.15
C LYS A 251 -9.08 19.10 33.32
N ASN A 252 -8.44 19.54 32.25
CA ASN A 252 -7.54 20.69 32.26
C ASN A 252 -8.27 21.99 32.64
N LEU A 253 -9.48 22.21 32.13
CA LEU A 253 -10.31 23.37 32.48
C LEU A 253 -10.75 23.32 33.95
N THR A 254 -11.07 22.14 34.48
CA THR A 254 -11.39 21.94 35.90
C THR A 254 -10.18 22.25 36.79
N HIS A 255 -8.99 21.78 36.40
CA HIS A 255 -7.73 22.07 37.11
C HIS A 255 -7.40 23.58 37.07
N ALA A 256 -7.47 24.21 35.89
CA ALA A 256 -7.24 25.63 35.72
C ALA A 256 -8.21 26.48 36.55
N LYS A 257 -9.49 26.08 36.66
CA LYS A 257 -10.47 26.73 37.54
C LYS A 257 -10.08 26.59 39.02
N SER A 258 -9.64 25.41 39.46
CA SER A 258 -9.17 25.21 40.84
C SER A 258 -7.96 26.07 41.18
N GLU A 259 -6.97 26.17 40.28
CA GLU A 259 -5.82 27.06 40.46
C GLU A 259 -6.21 28.54 40.43
N LEU A 260 -7.19 28.93 39.60
CA LEU A 260 -7.73 30.29 39.61
C LEU A 260 -8.40 30.64 40.95
N ASP A 261 -9.14 29.71 41.55
CA ASP A 261 -9.80 29.94 42.84
C ASP A 261 -8.78 29.94 44.01
N LYS A 262 -7.72 29.12 43.94
CA LYS A 262 -6.56 29.20 44.87
C LYS A 262 -5.83 30.54 44.77
N THR A 263 -5.51 30.99 43.56
CA THR A 263 -4.79 32.26 43.34
C THR A 263 -5.61 33.47 43.77
N LYS A 264 -6.94 33.47 43.54
CA LYS A 264 -7.85 34.49 44.11
C LYS A 264 -7.79 34.51 45.64
N LYS A 265 -7.81 33.35 46.31
CA LYS A 265 -7.71 33.27 47.77
C LYS A 265 -6.37 33.82 48.26
N ASN A 266 -5.26 33.37 47.68
CA ASN A 266 -3.92 33.86 48.02
C ASN A 266 -3.78 35.38 47.81
N LEU A 267 -4.41 35.94 46.77
CA LEU A 267 -4.45 37.38 46.51
C LEU A 267 -5.25 38.14 47.58
N ALA A 268 -6.40 37.61 48.01
CA ALA A 268 -7.19 38.18 49.10
C ALA A 268 -6.43 38.15 50.44
N ASP A 269 -5.78 37.01 50.75
CA ASP A 269 -4.95 36.85 51.95
C ASP A 269 -3.77 37.84 51.92
N SER A 270 -3.10 37.99 50.77
CA SER A 270 -2.01 38.96 50.56
C SER A 270 -2.47 40.41 50.70
N ALA A 271 -3.66 40.75 50.19
CA ALA A 271 -4.24 42.09 50.33
C ALA A 271 -4.58 42.41 51.80
N SER A 272 -5.08 41.43 52.56
CA SER A 272 -5.32 41.53 54.00
C SER A 272 -4.01 41.76 54.77
N GLN A 273 -2.97 40.97 54.50
CA GLN A 273 -1.63 41.14 55.08
C GLN A 273 -1.02 42.51 54.75
N LEU A 274 -1.21 43.01 53.52
CA LEU A 274 -0.76 44.35 53.11
C LEU A 274 -1.49 45.47 53.87
N SER A 275 -2.78 45.30 54.18
CA SER A 275 -3.53 46.24 55.02
C SER A 275 -2.98 46.24 56.45
N GLN A 276 -2.82 45.07 57.05
CA GLN A 276 -2.29 44.91 58.41
C GLN A 276 -0.86 45.46 58.54
N THR A 277 0.01 45.23 57.56
CA THR A 277 1.37 45.81 57.56
C THR A 277 1.37 47.32 57.36
N ARG A 278 0.45 47.90 56.58
CA ARG A 278 0.29 49.37 56.49
C ARG A 278 -0.17 49.97 57.82
N GLU A 279 -1.13 49.35 58.50
CA GLU A 279 -1.57 49.78 59.84
C GLU A 279 -0.45 49.68 60.87
N ALA A 280 0.30 48.58 60.88
CA ALA A 280 1.46 48.40 61.76
C ALA A 280 2.56 49.43 61.47
N LEU A 281 2.88 49.68 60.19
CA LEU A 281 3.85 50.70 59.78
C LEU A 281 3.41 52.11 60.21
N SER A 282 2.12 52.43 60.12
CA SER A 282 1.55 53.69 60.59
C SER A 282 1.71 53.88 62.10
N LYS A 283 1.48 52.82 62.90
CA LYS A 283 1.74 52.84 64.35
C LYS A 283 3.22 53.05 64.66
N VAL A 284 4.11 52.28 64.02
CA VAL A 284 5.57 52.40 64.19
C VAL A 284 6.07 53.81 63.77
N ALA A 285 5.50 54.41 62.73
CA ALA A 285 5.83 55.78 62.33
C ALA A 285 5.39 56.82 63.37
N ALA A 286 4.20 56.65 63.97
CA ALA A 286 3.73 57.51 65.07
C ALA A 286 4.59 57.36 66.34
N GLU A 287 4.93 56.13 66.73
CA GLU A 287 5.84 55.82 67.84
C GLU A 287 7.24 56.38 67.59
N SER A 288 7.80 56.22 66.38
CA SER A 288 9.09 56.79 66.00
C SER A 288 9.08 58.32 66.07
N LYS A 289 7.97 58.98 65.74
CA LYS A 289 7.83 60.43 65.87
C LYS A 289 7.80 60.86 67.34
N ALA A 290 7.00 60.19 68.17
CA ALA A 290 6.95 60.45 69.62
C ALA A 290 8.32 60.21 70.30
N ASN A 291 9.03 59.16 69.88
CA ASN A 291 10.39 58.87 70.34
C ASN A 291 11.40 59.94 69.88
N ALA A 292 11.27 60.46 68.66
CA ALA A 292 12.13 61.55 68.17
C ALA A 292 11.89 62.86 68.94
N GLU A 293 10.63 63.19 69.25
CA GLU A 293 10.26 64.33 70.10
C GLU A 293 10.80 64.17 71.54
N THR A 294 10.67 62.97 72.10
CA THR A 294 11.22 62.61 73.42
C THR A 294 12.75 62.69 73.44
N LEU A 295 13.43 62.17 72.41
CA LEU A 295 14.89 62.24 72.29
C LEU A 295 15.38 63.68 72.13
N ALA A 296 14.66 64.52 71.39
CA ALA A 296 14.97 65.95 71.26
C ALA A 296 14.81 66.68 72.61
N TYR A 297 13.81 66.32 73.41
CA TYR A 297 13.66 66.81 74.78
C TYR A 297 14.82 66.35 75.68
N THR A 298 15.15 65.05 75.69
CA THR A 298 16.25 64.49 76.48
C THR A 298 17.60 65.08 76.09
N ARG A 299 17.87 65.30 74.80
CA ARG A 299 19.08 66.00 74.33
C ARG A 299 19.15 67.44 74.84
N LYS A 300 18.05 68.19 74.84
CA LYS A 300 17.99 69.55 75.43
C LYS A 300 18.26 69.53 76.93
N GLN A 301 17.87 68.47 77.65
CA GLN A 301 18.21 68.31 79.06
C GLN A 301 19.68 67.93 79.25
N LEU A 302 20.21 67.02 78.43
CA LEU A 302 21.61 66.57 78.49
C LEU A 302 22.59 67.73 78.26
N VAL A 303 22.33 68.61 77.27
CA VAL A 303 23.17 69.80 77.04
C VAL A 303 23.17 70.71 78.29
N LYS A 304 22.03 70.91 78.94
CA LYS A 304 21.95 71.69 80.18
C LYS A 304 22.73 71.04 81.34
N THR A 305 22.73 69.71 81.46
CA THR A 305 23.55 69.03 82.48
C THR A 305 25.04 68.98 82.12
N GLU A 306 25.41 68.87 80.85
CA GLU A 306 26.81 68.99 80.40
C GLU A 306 27.38 70.39 80.65
N GLU A 307 26.60 71.44 80.40
CA GLU A 307 26.93 72.83 80.76
C GLU A 307 27.13 73.02 82.26
N LEU A 308 26.43 72.25 83.11
CA LEU A 308 26.59 72.26 84.57
C LEU A 308 27.77 71.40 85.08
N LEU A 309 28.30 70.47 84.28
CA LEU A 309 29.33 69.50 84.68
C LEU A 309 30.73 69.79 84.13
N ARG A 310 30.85 70.63 83.10
CA ARG A 310 32.14 70.91 82.43
C ARG A 310 33.03 71.82 83.29
N SER A 311 34.07 71.27 83.91
CA SER A 311 34.96 72.04 84.79
C SER A 311 35.70 73.17 84.06
N ASP A 312 35.86 74.30 84.74
CA ASP A 312 36.55 75.50 84.23
C ASP A 312 37.98 75.19 83.73
N ALA A 313 38.68 74.27 84.39
CA ALA A 313 40.01 73.78 84.01
C ALA A 313 40.02 73.11 82.63
N LEU A 314 39.13 72.14 82.40
CA LEU A 314 39.06 71.42 81.13
C LEU A 314 38.65 72.34 79.97
N THR A 315 37.73 73.27 80.24
CA THR A 315 37.31 74.29 79.26
C THR A 315 38.47 75.19 78.86
N LYS A 316 39.27 75.69 79.82
CA LYS A 316 40.43 76.54 79.52
C LYS A 316 41.58 75.76 78.88
N TYR A 317 41.88 74.55 79.35
CA TYR A 317 42.84 73.64 78.69
C TYR A 317 42.46 73.39 77.23
N SER A 318 41.20 73.05 76.92
CA SER A 318 40.77 72.78 75.53
C SER A 318 40.94 73.95 74.56
N LYS A 319 41.06 75.19 75.07
CA LYS A 319 41.36 76.39 74.26
C LYS A 319 42.86 76.63 74.07
N ALA A 320 43.68 76.18 75.01
CA ALA A 320 45.15 76.32 75.01
C ALA A 320 45.90 75.11 74.42
N ALA A 321 45.24 73.95 74.35
CA ALA A 321 45.86 72.71 73.95
C ALA A 321 46.34 72.74 72.49
N VAL A 322 47.55 72.22 72.29
CA VAL A 322 48.20 72.01 71.00
C VAL A 322 48.54 70.52 70.87
N GLN A 323 48.17 69.95 69.74
CA GLN A 323 48.59 68.61 69.36
C GLN A 323 49.97 68.73 68.71
N MET A 324 51.01 68.31 69.42
CA MET A 324 52.37 68.18 68.91
C MET A 324 52.63 66.74 68.49
N SER A 325 52.96 66.52 67.22
CA SER A 325 53.38 65.25 66.67
C SER A 325 54.89 65.25 66.45
N PHE A 326 55.56 64.23 66.99
CA PHE A 326 57.00 64.06 66.97
C PHE A 326 57.36 62.78 66.23
N HIS A 327 58.22 62.90 65.21
CA HIS A 327 58.81 61.78 64.49
C HIS A 327 60.33 61.80 64.62
N LEU A 328 60.92 60.66 64.98
CA LEU A 328 62.37 60.46 65.04
C LEU A 328 62.73 59.10 64.42
N LYS A 329 63.70 59.11 63.51
CA LYS A 329 64.32 57.90 62.95
C LYS A 329 65.80 57.84 63.29
N ASN A 330 66.22 56.80 64.01
CA ASN A 330 67.60 56.53 64.37
C ASN A 330 68.08 55.23 63.71
N GLU A 331 69.06 55.33 62.81
CA GLU A 331 69.70 54.15 62.19
C GLU A 331 70.35 53.24 63.26
N ARG A 332 70.24 51.92 63.11
CA ARG A 332 70.99 50.94 63.92
C ARG A 332 71.51 49.80 63.04
N PHE A 333 72.43 48.99 63.58
CA PHE A 333 73.13 47.96 62.78
C PHE A 333 72.23 46.81 62.28
N MET A 334 71.13 46.51 62.98
CA MET A 334 70.20 45.44 62.61
C MET A 334 68.83 45.99 62.16
N ASN A 335 68.16 46.76 63.03
CA ASN A 335 66.84 47.33 62.78
C ASN A 335 66.84 48.83 63.12
N ASP A 336 66.50 49.68 62.16
CA ASP A 336 66.27 51.10 62.40
C ASP A 336 65.18 51.30 63.46
N PHE A 337 65.37 52.31 64.31
CA PHE A 337 64.42 52.69 65.34
C PHE A 337 63.64 53.91 64.87
N GLU A 338 62.34 53.72 64.59
CA GLU A 338 61.39 54.79 64.31
C GLU A 338 60.48 55.00 65.51
N LEU A 339 60.26 56.25 65.87
CA LEU A 339 59.39 56.68 66.95
C LEU A 339 58.42 57.73 66.43
N ASN A 340 57.13 57.48 66.63
CA ASN A 340 56.04 58.38 66.32
C ASN A 340 55.24 58.58 67.61
N GLU A 341 55.31 59.76 68.21
CA GLU A 341 54.57 60.10 69.43
C GLU A 341 53.69 61.35 69.18
N THR A 342 52.55 61.42 69.86
CA THR A 342 51.63 62.56 69.79
C THR A 342 51.31 63.02 71.20
N LEU A 343 51.62 64.28 71.50
CA LEU A 343 51.48 64.90 72.81
C LEU A 343 50.49 66.07 72.71
N TYR A 344 49.63 66.24 73.71
CA TYR A 344 48.62 67.29 73.80
C TYR A 344 48.98 68.28 74.90
N LEU A 345 49.89 69.19 74.59
CA LEU A 345 50.51 70.12 75.53
C LEU A 345 49.73 71.45 75.55
N PRO A 346 49.60 72.13 76.70
CA PRO A 346 49.01 73.47 76.74
C PRO A 346 50.02 74.51 76.26
N GLU A 347 49.60 75.47 75.45
CA GLU A 347 50.34 76.73 75.32
C GLU A 347 50.32 77.47 76.65
N ILE A 348 51.48 77.99 77.06
CA ILE A 348 51.64 78.78 78.29
C ILE A 348 52.34 80.10 77.99
N GLU A 349 51.99 81.13 78.75
CA GLU A 349 52.63 82.45 78.69
C GLU A 349 53.61 82.60 79.87
N ILE A 350 54.90 82.78 79.56
CA ILE A 350 55.95 83.11 80.53
C ILE A 350 56.71 84.34 80.02
N GLY A 351 56.82 85.38 80.84
CA GLY A 351 57.58 86.60 80.50
C GLY A 351 57.14 87.28 79.19
N GLY A 352 55.85 87.17 78.81
CA GLY A 352 55.31 87.72 77.56
C GLY A 352 55.62 86.92 76.28
N LYS A 353 56.23 85.73 76.41
CA LYS A 353 56.44 84.77 75.31
C LYS A 353 55.58 83.52 75.50
N THR A 354 55.20 82.89 74.39
CA THR A 354 54.41 81.65 74.39
C THR A 354 55.33 80.43 74.24
N TYR A 355 55.11 79.42 75.07
CA TYR A 355 55.86 78.17 75.05
C TYR A 355 54.94 76.95 75.10
N LEU A 356 55.43 75.81 74.61
CA LEU A 356 54.94 74.49 75.01
C LEU A 356 55.85 73.95 76.13
N PRO A 357 55.30 73.63 77.32
CA PRO A 357 56.03 73.00 78.39
C PRO A 357 55.97 71.47 78.26
N GLY A 358 57.05 70.81 78.63
CA GLY A 358 57.09 69.35 78.72
C GLY A 358 58.31 68.86 79.48
N SER A 359 58.34 67.57 79.80
CA SER A 359 59.53 66.96 80.39
C SER A 359 60.53 66.59 79.29
N PHE A 360 61.82 66.65 79.62
CA PHE A 360 62.91 66.24 78.72
C PHE A 360 62.64 64.86 78.10
N ARG A 361 62.22 63.89 78.92
CA ARG A 361 61.92 62.52 78.47
C ARG A 361 60.73 62.47 77.51
N ALA A 362 59.66 63.22 77.77
CA ALA A 362 58.48 63.27 76.88
C ALA A 362 58.80 63.94 75.54
N LEU A 363 59.44 65.12 75.57
CA LEU A 363 59.73 65.90 74.37
C LEU A 363 60.84 65.31 73.48
N THR A 364 61.65 64.37 74.00
CA THR A 364 62.73 63.69 73.24
C THR A 364 62.46 62.21 72.94
N GLY A 365 61.31 61.68 73.38
CA GLY A 365 60.95 60.26 73.18
C GLY A 365 61.65 59.27 74.13
N LEU A 366 62.36 59.75 75.15
CA LEU A 366 63.09 58.95 76.14
C LEU A 366 62.24 58.55 77.36
N LEU A 367 60.91 58.49 77.23
CA LEU A 367 59.99 57.97 78.26
C LEU A 367 60.11 56.46 78.44
N LYS A 368 60.29 55.71 77.34
CA LYS A 368 60.55 54.27 77.35
C LYS A 368 62.07 54.07 77.38
N GLN A 369 62.55 53.01 78.03
CA GLN A 369 63.98 52.76 78.24
C GLN A 369 64.70 52.38 76.93
N TYR A 370 65.08 53.39 76.15
CA TYR A 370 65.90 53.24 74.95
C TYR A 370 67.36 53.56 75.26
N ALA A 371 68.28 52.82 74.63
CA ALA A 371 69.74 53.01 74.74
C ALA A 371 70.24 54.25 73.96
N GLY A 372 69.62 55.40 74.22
CA GLY A 372 69.89 56.68 73.57
C GLY A 372 69.67 56.68 72.05
N TYR A 373 70.11 57.77 71.43
CA TYR A 373 70.22 57.89 69.98
C TYR A 373 71.66 58.27 69.60
N THR A 374 72.13 57.71 68.49
CA THR A 374 73.52 57.86 68.01
C THR A 374 73.59 58.17 66.51
N ARG A 375 72.52 57.92 65.76
CA ARG A 375 72.44 58.06 64.30
C ARG A 375 71.04 58.53 63.84
N VAL A 376 70.56 59.63 64.43
CA VAL A 376 69.28 60.26 64.03
C VAL A 376 69.41 60.79 62.60
N VAL A 377 68.63 60.25 61.67
CA VAL A 377 68.60 60.63 60.23
C VAL A 377 67.39 61.48 59.86
N GLU A 378 66.28 61.32 60.58
CA GLU A 378 65.07 62.12 60.46
C GLU A 378 64.63 62.56 61.85
N LEU A 379 64.30 63.84 61.99
CA LEU A 379 63.78 64.45 63.20
C LEU A 379 62.80 65.54 62.77
N THR A 380 61.52 65.38 63.10
CA THR A 380 60.50 66.40 62.82
C THR A 380 59.57 66.58 63.99
N TYR A 381 59.21 67.83 64.24
CA TYR A 381 58.22 68.24 65.22
C TYR A 381 57.19 69.10 64.50
N HIS A 382 55.93 68.72 64.59
CA HIS A 382 54.82 69.43 63.98
C HIS A 382 53.77 69.75 65.04
N VAL A 383 53.11 70.90 64.93
CA VAL A 383 52.04 71.32 65.81
C VAL A 383 50.79 71.66 65.01
N LYS A 384 49.63 71.34 65.58
CA LYS A 384 48.34 71.80 65.10
C LYS A 384 47.35 71.93 66.25
N LYS A 385 46.22 72.58 65.98
CA LYS A 385 45.10 72.60 66.92
C LYS A 385 44.48 71.18 67.02
N PRO A 386 44.27 70.64 68.23
CA PRO A 386 43.60 69.35 68.42
C PRO A 386 42.25 69.30 67.70
N GLU A 387 41.91 68.13 67.18
CA GLU A 387 40.65 67.86 66.44
C GLU A 387 40.42 68.74 65.20
N SER A 388 41.42 69.54 64.78
CA SER A 388 41.37 70.33 63.55
C SER A 388 41.90 69.56 62.34
N SER A 389 41.22 69.76 61.21
CA SER A 389 41.63 69.35 59.86
C SER A 389 42.70 70.26 59.23
N ALA A 390 43.13 71.31 59.95
CA ALA A 390 44.10 72.28 59.46
C ALA A 390 45.51 71.67 59.26
N GLU A 391 46.32 72.39 58.46
CA GLU A 391 47.70 72.02 58.14
C GLU A 391 48.60 71.88 59.38
N LEU A 392 49.60 71.01 59.27
CA LEU A 392 50.64 70.79 60.27
C LEU A 392 51.70 71.89 60.17
N PHE A 393 51.88 72.68 61.23
CA PHE A 393 52.93 73.70 61.27
C PHE A 393 54.24 73.09 61.81
N PRO A 394 55.38 73.20 61.11
CA PRO A 394 56.66 72.70 61.62
C PRO A 394 57.21 73.57 62.75
N LEU A 395 57.65 72.94 63.85
CA LEU A 395 58.38 73.59 64.94
C LEU A 395 59.87 73.69 64.56
N ASN A 396 60.28 74.87 64.09
CA ASN A 396 61.65 75.15 63.65
C ASN A 396 62.55 75.76 64.75
N GLY A 397 62.00 76.06 65.92
CA GLY A 397 62.77 76.55 67.08
C GLY A 397 63.43 75.40 67.86
N PRO A 398 64.56 75.63 68.54
CA PRO A 398 65.19 74.62 69.38
C PRO A 398 64.32 74.28 70.60
N LEU A 399 64.53 73.07 71.13
CA LEU A 399 64.01 72.64 72.41
C LEU A 399 64.98 73.10 73.52
N TRP A 400 64.49 73.84 74.51
CA TRP A 400 65.31 74.36 75.61
C TRP A 400 65.15 73.50 76.86
N SER A 401 66.24 72.94 77.37
CA SER A 401 66.31 72.29 78.68
C SER A 401 66.78 73.31 79.73
N LEU A 402 66.00 73.50 80.80
CA LEU A 402 66.23 74.58 81.76
C LEU A 402 67.43 74.31 82.67
N ASN A 403 68.18 75.35 83.03
CA ASN A 403 69.33 75.22 83.93
C ASN A 403 68.92 74.83 85.37
N ASN A 404 67.77 75.32 85.83
CA ASN A 404 67.27 75.08 87.20
C ASN A 404 66.82 73.62 87.43
N ASP A 405 66.20 73.00 86.42
CA ASP A 405 66.01 71.55 86.34
C ASP A 405 66.11 71.13 84.86
N PRO A 406 67.19 70.43 84.44
CA PRO A 406 67.36 69.94 83.08
C PRO A 406 66.24 69.02 82.57
N ARG A 407 65.43 68.46 83.48
CA ARG A 407 64.24 67.66 83.15
C ARG A 407 63.05 68.49 82.73
N ALA A 408 62.99 69.77 83.10
CA ALA A 408 61.98 70.71 82.64
C ALA A 408 62.43 71.31 81.30
N CYS A 409 61.53 71.34 80.31
CA CYS A 409 61.84 71.81 78.98
C CYS A 409 60.73 72.71 78.40
N LEU A 410 61.14 73.62 77.51
CA LEU A 410 60.27 74.57 76.80
C LEU A 410 60.59 74.57 75.30
N ILE A 411 59.56 74.66 74.46
CA ILE A 411 59.69 74.99 73.03
C ILE A 411 58.99 76.34 72.81
N GLU A 412 59.70 77.33 72.26
CA GLU A 412 59.11 78.65 71.98
C GLU A 412 58.20 78.58 70.74
N ILE A 413 56.96 79.08 70.87
CA ILE A 413 56.01 79.22 69.76
C ILE A 413 55.91 80.70 69.37
N ALA A 414 56.31 81.00 68.13
CA ALA A 414 56.29 82.36 67.59
C ALA A 414 54.88 82.90 67.29
N ARG A 415 53.88 82.02 67.13
CA ARG A 415 52.46 82.38 66.90
C ARG A 415 51.54 81.37 67.62
N PRO A 416 50.83 81.78 68.68
CA PRO A 416 49.89 80.91 69.37
C PRO A 416 48.82 80.31 68.45
N ILE A 417 48.60 79.01 68.60
CA ILE A 417 47.60 78.20 67.90
C ILE A 417 46.29 78.16 68.71
N GLY A 418 46.41 78.28 70.04
CA GLY A 418 45.33 78.33 71.01
C GLY A 418 45.26 79.67 71.73
N THR A 419 44.76 79.62 72.96
CA THR A 419 44.78 80.74 73.92
C THR A 419 45.74 80.36 75.06
N PRO A 420 46.96 80.92 75.11
CA PRO A 420 47.95 80.54 76.11
C PRO A 420 47.44 80.69 77.55
N LEU A 421 47.76 79.72 78.40
CA LEU A 421 47.46 79.76 79.83
C LEU A 421 48.51 80.59 80.57
N LYS A 422 48.06 81.45 81.48
CA LYS A 422 48.96 82.12 82.42
C LYS A 422 49.56 81.11 83.39
N THR A 423 50.86 81.15 83.62
CA THR A 423 51.51 80.34 84.65
C THR A 423 51.26 80.87 86.06
N ILE A 424 51.09 79.98 87.04
CA ILE A 424 51.18 80.28 88.48
C ILE A 424 52.62 80.02 88.92
N THR A 425 53.28 81.01 89.52
CA THR A 425 54.60 80.83 90.14
C THR A 425 54.51 80.12 91.49
N TYR A 426 55.63 79.55 91.98
CA TYR A 426 55.69 78.89 93.29
C TYR A 426 55.16 79.78 94.43
N ALA A 427 55.54 81.07 94.45
CA ALA A 427 55.12 82.04 95.45
C ALA A 427 53.62 82.36 95.40
N GLU A 428 53.01 82.37 94.21
CA GLU A 428 51.56 82.54 94.03
C GLU A 428 50.80 81.27 94.45
N LEU A 429 51.33 80.09 94.11
CA LEU A 429 50.75 78.81 94.50
C LEU A 429 50.75 78.62 96.03
N LYS A 430 51.84 79.01 96.71
CA LYS A 430 51.98 79.02 98.18
C LYS A 430 50.93 79.91 98.85
N LYS A 431 50.48 81.00 98.19
CA LYS A 431 49.41 81.90 98.66
C LYS A 431 48.00 81.43 98.32
N ARG A 432 47.79 80.92 97.09
CA ARG A 432 46.49 80.40 96.60
C ARG A 432 46.08 79.12 97.34
N GLY A 433 47.06 78.31 97.73
CA GLY A 433 46.86 76.96 98.24
C GLY A 433 46.66 75.92 97.13
N LEU A 434 46.83 74.65 97.51
CA LEU A 434 46.90 73.50 96.60
C LEU A 434 45.53 72.88 96.25
N GLN A 435 44.44 73.56 96.59
CA GLN A 435 43.08 73.10 96.28
C GLN A 435 42.70 73.43 94.84
N ASN A 436 41.75 72.68 94.30
CA ASN A 436 41.21 72.84 92.96
C ASN A 436 42.31 72.80 91.88
N LEU A 437 43.23 71.83 92.02
CA LEU A 437 44.23 71.49 91.02
C LEU A 437 43.78 70.24 90.26
N THR A 438 44.00 70.21 88.95
CA THR A 438 43.60 69.11 88.07
C THR A 438 44.82 68.61 87.29
N LEU A 439 45.06 67.31 87.37
CA LEU A 439 46.03 66.58 86.57
C LEU A 439 45.47 66.34 85.17
N PHE A 440 46.30 66.52 84.16
CA PHE A 440 45.99 66.22 82.76
C PHE A 440 47.03 65.25 82.19
N LYS A 441 46.54 64.18 81.56
CA LYS A 441 47.41 63.26 80.80
C LYS A 441 47.77 63.85 79.45
N PHE A 442 49.07 64.05 79.22
CA PHE A 442 49.58 64.61 77.97
C PHE A 442 49.24 63.76 76.73
N GLY A 443 49.01 62.46 76.87
CA GLY A 443 48.59 61.60 75.76
C GLY A 443 47.10 61.61 75.43
N SER A 444 46.24 62.19 76.28
CA SER A 444 44.78 61.92 76.26
C SER A 444 43.90 63.02 75.66
N PHE A 445 44.44 64.19 75.35
CA PHE A 445 43.68 65.41 75.04
C PHE A 445 42.55 65.71 76.06
N GLY A 446 42.86 65.59 77.36
CA GLY A 446 41.91 65.89 78.43
C GLY A 446 40.80 64.86 78.64
N ARG A 447 40.86 63.70 77.95
CA ARG A 447 39.98 62.55 78.23
C ARG A 447 40.34 61.87 79.55
N GLU A 448 41.62 61.87 79.91
CA GLU A 448 42.11 61.39 81.20
C GLU A 448 42.57 62.60 82.03
N THR A 449 41.71 62.99 82.97
CA THR A 449 41.97 64.05 83.95
C THR A 449 41.52 63.62 85.34
N ALA A 450 42.15 64.16 86.38
CA ALA A 450 41.76 63.87 87.75
C ALA A 450 41.97 65.07 88.68
N SER A 451 41.10 65.20 89.68
CA SER A 451 41.33 66.13 90.79
C SER A 451 42.54 65.69 91.61
N LEU A 452 43.39 66.66 91.99
CA LEU A 452 44.53 66.47 92.87
C LEU A 452 44.27 66.96 94.31
N ASN A 453 43.01 67.27 94.65
CA ASN A 453 42.64 67.69 96.00
C ASN A 453 43.07 66.63 97.05
N GLY A 454 43.84 67.06 98.04
CA GLY A 454 44.43 66.17 99.07
C GLY A 454 45.64 65.34 98.62
N ARG A 455 46.00 65.33 97.33
CA ARG A 455 47.13 64.56 96.76
C ARG A 455 48.42 65.37 96.62
N CYS A 456 48.34 66.70 96.65
CA CYS A 456 49.49 67.61 96.47
C CYS A 456 50.09 68.16 97.77
N SER A 457 51.40 68.41 97.75
CA SER A 457 52.18 69.15 98.77
C SER A 457 53.28 70.02 98.15
N ILE A 458 53.74 71.05 98.87
CA ILE A 458 54.90 71.90 98.51
C ILE A 458 55.81 72.08 99.74
N ALA A 459 57.11 72.34 99.53
CA ALA A 459 58.06 72.52 100.61
C ALA A 459 57.97 73.91 101.25
N LEU A 460 57.22 74.05 102.34
CA LEU A 460 56.98 75.36 102.97
C LEU A 460 58.24 76.03 103.55
N ALA A 461 59.27 75.25 103.89
CA ALA A 461 60.48 75.69 104.60
C ALA A 461 61.74 75.84 103.71
N ARG A 462 61.64 75.57 102.41
CA ARG A 462 62.71 75.78 101.43
C ARG A 462 62.14 76.63 100.29
N ASP A 463 62.59 77.88 100.18
CA ASP A 463 62.14 78.76 99.09
C ASP A 463 62.89 78.48 97.76
N ASP A 464 63.97 77.69 97.81
CA ASP A 464 64.75 77.22 96.65
C ASP A 464 64.19 75.92 96.01
N ASP A 465 63.02 75.46 96.46
CA ASP A 465 62.38 74.22 95.99
C ASP A 465 61.22 74.53 95.02
N PRO A 466 61.39 74.34 93.70
CA PRO A 466 60.39 74.71 92.69
C PRO A 466 59.34 73.61 92.43
N TYR A 467 59.24 72.56 93.26
CA TYR A 467 58.38 71.41 92.97
C TYR A 467 57.03 71.42 93.71
N LEU A 468 55.99 71.03 92.97
CA LEU A 468 54.75 70.49 93.49
C LEU A 468 54.89 68.96 93.57
N TYR A 469 54.83 68.42 94.78
CA TYR A 469 54.89 66.99 95.05
C TYR A 469 53.49 66.40 94.93
N ILE A 470 53.30 65.40 94.07
CA ILE A 470 52.01 64.74 93.83
C ILE A 470 52.10 63.28 94.26
N ARG A 471 51.20 62.85 95.16
CA ARG A 471 51.15 61.47 95.63
C ARG A 471 50.31 60.58 94.71
N ASN A 472 50.90 59.46 94.31
CA ASN A 472 50.28 58.38 93.54
C ASN A 472 50.02 57.18 94.45
N SER A 473 48.75 56.78 94.58
CA SER A 473 48.38 55.58 95.31
C SER A 473 48.82 54.30 94.59
N LEU A 474 49.76 53.53 95.17
CA LEU A 474 50.14 52.21 94.67
C LEU A 474 49.13 51.10 95.01
N ARG A 475 48.09 51.42 95.80
CA ARG A 475 47.09 50.45 96.27
C ARG A 475 45.69 50.65 95.67
N SER A 476 45.44 51.78 95.02
CA SER A 476 44.12 52.12 94.47
C SER A 476 44.18 52.26 92.95
N SER A 477 43.68 51.27 92.23
CA SER A 477 43.60 51.28 90.75
C SER A 477 42.58 52.28 90.19
N SER A 478 41.76 52.90 91.03
CA SER A 478 40.77 53.92 90.65
C SER A 478 41.32 55.36 90.66
N GLU A 479 42.54 55.57 91.14
CA GLU A 479 43.18 56.88 91.20
C GLU A 479 44.10 57.06 89.98
N LEU A 480 43.88 58.09 89.17
CA LEU A 480 44.75 58.40 88.04
C LEU A 480 46.13 58.89 88.55
N PRO A 481 47.24 58.15 88.32
CA PRO A 481 48.56 58.53 88.81
C PRO A 481 49.15 59.64 87.95
N ALA A 482 49.93 60.55 88.55
CA ALA A 482 50.74 61.53 87.84
C ALA A 482 52.03 60.88 87.33
N ALA A 483 52.29 60.95 86.03
CA ALA A 483 53.43 60.32 85.37
C ALA A 483 54.28 61.37 84.63
N THR A 484 55.57 61.07 84.42
CA THR A 484 56.50 61.96 83.72
C THR A 484 55.98 62.41 82.35
N GLY A 485 55.86 63.73 82.16
CA GLY A 485 55.25 64.38 80.99
C GLY A 485 53.85 64.94 81.24
N ASP A 486 53.12 64.47 82.26
CA ASP A 486 51.82 65.01 82.64
C ASP A 486 51.94 66.45 83.15
N PHE A 487 50.84 67.19 83.21
CA PHE A 487 50.85 68.58 83.68
C PHE A 487 49.64 68.91 84.55
N VAL A 488 49.77 69.98 85.33
CA VAL A 488 48.77 70.41 86.30
C VAL A 488 48.24 71.80 85.93
N ILE A 489 46.92 71.96 85.98
CA ILE A 489 46.22 73.22 85.72
C ILE A 489 45.24 73.48 86.88
N SER A 490 45.12 74.73 87.31
CA SER A 490 44.14 75.13 88.33
C SER A 490 42.71 75.12 87.77
N LYS A 491 41.68 75.07 88.65
CA LYS A 491 40.29 75.30 88.23
C LYS A 491 40.12 76.62 87.49
N GLU A 492 40.85 77.65 87.88
CA GLU A 492 40.81 78.96 87.21
C GLU A 492 41.50 78.94 85.83
N GLY A 493 42.04 77.79 85.40
CA GLY A 493 42.69 77.55 84.12
C GLY A 493 44.03 78.28 84.00
N GLN A 494 44.78 78.32 85.08
CA GLN A 494 46.18 78.76 85.07
C GLN A 494 47.08 77.52 85.11
N PHE A 495 48.17 77.56 84.37
CA PHE A 495 49.13 76.46 84.31
C PHE A 495 50.00 76.43 85.57
N VAL A 496 50.19 75.26 86.17
CA VAL A 496 50.96 75.10 87.41
C VAL A 496 52.35 74.53 87.14
N GLY A 497 52.46 73.46 86.35
CA GLY A 497 53.74 72.80 86.13
C GLY A 497 53.65 71.50 85.32
N VAL A 498 54.81 70.91 85.04
CA VAL A 498 54.97 69.61 84.36
C VAL A 498 55.59 68.60 85.31
N VAL A 499 55.07 67.38 85.33
CA VAL A 499 55.67 66.23 86.00
C VAL A 499 56.96 65.83 85.29
N VAL A 500 58.10 66.04 85.94
CA VAL A 500 59.44 65.84 85.37
C VAL A 500 60.06 64.50 85.75
N SER A 501 59.65 63.91 86.87
CA SER A 501 60.17 62.64 87.39
C SER A 501 59.15 61.99 88.32
N THR A 502 59.22 60.67 88.51
CA THR A 502 58.49 59.94 89.55
C THR A 502 59.45 59.01 90.28
N ALA A 503 59.26 58.81 91.59
CA ALA A 503 60.06 57.91 92.40
C ALA A 503 59.19 57.12 93.38
N ALA A 504 59.42 55.81 93.48
CA ALA A 504 58.70 54.94 94.39
C ALA A 504 59.26 55.08 95.82
N ASN A 505 58.46 55.62 96.75
CA ASN A 505 58.83 55.69 98.17
C ASN A 505 58.45 54.37 98.85
N SER A 506 59.38 53.41 98.79
CA SER A 506 59.21 52.02 99.27
C SER A 506 58.87 51.91 100.77
N LEU A 507 59.18 52.93 101.57
CA LEU A 507 58.86 52.98 103.00
C LEU A 507 57.38 53.29 103.28
N ASN A 508 56.75 54.13 102.44
CA ASN A 508 55.41 54.67 102.71
C ASN A 508 54.30 54.10 101.82
N GLY A 509 54.62 53.26 100.83
CA GLY A 509 53.63 52.58 99.99
C GLY A 509 52.89 53.48 99.00
N TYR A 510 53.48 54.63 98.65
CA TYR A 510 53.05 55.50 97.56
C TYR A 510 54.25 55.85 96.66
N GLU A 511 53.96 56.16 95.40
CA GLU A 511 54.93 56.79 94.50
C GLU A 511 54.73 58.31 94.58
N GLU A 512 55.81 59.07 94.48
CA GLU A 512 55.78 60.54 94.47
C GLU A 512 56.24 61.06 93.11
N ALA A 513 55.46 61.98 92.55
CA ALA A 513 55.70 62.60 91.27
C ALA A 513 56.09 64.07 91.46
N LEU A 514 57.26 64.45 90.93
CA LEU A 514 57.76 65.83 90.96
C LEU A 514 57.17 66.63 89.82
N CYS A 515 56.33 67.61 90.12
CA CYS A 515 55.81 68.57 89.15
C CYS A 515 56.57 69.90 89.27
N TYR A 516 57.43 70.18 88.30
CA TYR A 516 58.23 71.40 88.24
C TYR A 516 57.36 72.62 87.91
N ILE A 517 57.39 73.64 88.78
CA ILE A 517 56.69 74.91 88.62
C ILE A 517 57.62 75.92 87.95
N PHE A 518 57.14 76.57 86.89
CA PHE A 518 57.95 77.52 86.13
C PHE A 518 58.04 78.89 86.83
N PRO A 519 59.19 79.58 86.77
CA PRO A 519 59.33 80.95 87.27
C PRO A 519 58.58 81.95 86.36
N SER A 520 58.31 83.16 86.88
CA SER A 520 57.63 84.24 86.14
C SER A 520 58.38 84.71 84.88
N ALA A 521 59.69 84.52 84.85
CA ALA A 521 60.56 84.75 83.70
C ALA A 521 61.61 83.63 83.63
N VAL A 522 61.92 83.17 82.41
CA VAL A 522 62.93 82.14 82.15
C VAL A 522 64.08 82.75 81.36
N ASN A 523 65.31 82.60 81.86
CA ASN A 523 66.51 83.00 81.12
C ASN A 523 66.98 81.85 80.21
N LEU A 524 66.68 81.93 78.92
CA LEU A 524 67.11 80.93 77.94
C LEU A 524 68.62 80.99 77.63
N LYS A 525 69.35 82.03 78.04
CA LYS A 525 70.81 82.13 77.80
C LYS A 525 71.62 81.09 78.55
N ASP A 526 71.14 80.67 79.72
CA ASP A 526 71.80 79.68 80.57
C ASP A 526 71.23 78.26 80.36
N ALA A 527 70.14 78.16 79.58
CA ALA A 527 69.49 76.90 79.24
C ALA A 527 70.31 76.12 78.20
N VAL A 528 70.20 74.79 78.22
CA VAL A 528 70.84 73.95 77.21
C VAL A 528 69.94 73.85 75.99
N GLU A 529 70.43 74.36 74.86
CA GLU A 529 69.79 74.23 73.56
C GLU A 529 69.89 72.80 73.03
N LEU A 530 68.77 72.21 72.62
CA LEU A 530 68.71 71.05 71.72
C LEU A 530 68.26 71.53 70.34
N PRO A 531 69.19 71.70 69.38
CA PRO A 531 68.83 72.08 68.02
C PRO A 531 67.98 71.00 67.36
N LEU A 532 66.83 71.38 66.80
CA LEU A 532 65.94 70.47 66.07
C LEU A 532 66.26 70.42 64.56
N ASP A 533 67.24 71.19 64.10
CA ASP A 533 67.69 71.25 62.72
C ASP A 533 68.89 70.32 62.43
N ARG A 534 69.08 69.99 61.15
CA ARG A 534 70.25 69.25 60.67
C ARG A 534 71.24 70.19 60.00
N LYS A 535 72.44 70.30 60.58
CA LYS A 535 73.55 71.09 60.00
C LYS A 535 73.76 70.75 58.52
N LYS A 536 73.90 71.79 57.69
CA LYS A 536 74.05 71.66 56.23
C LYS A 536 75.22 70.71 55.87
N GLY A 537 74.91 69.64 55.15
CA GLY A 537 75.88 68.61 54.74
C GLY A 537 76.15 67.48 55.74
N ALA A 538 75.57 67.52 56.96
CA ALA A 538 75.68 66.41 57.91
C ALA A 538 74.70 65.27 57.58
N LYS A 539 75.16 64.01 57.65
CA LYS A 539 74.28 62.83 57.51
C LYS A 539 73.26 62.71 58.66
N TYR A 540 73.70 63.05 59.88
CA TYR A 540 72.93 62.88 61.12
C TYR A 540 72.64 64.23 61.79
N TYR A 541 71.61 64.28 62.64
CA TYR A 541 71.31 65.42 63.52
C TYR A 541 72.30 65.50 64.69
N THR A 542 73.58 65.74 64.40
CA THR A 542 74.67 65.69 65.38
C THR A 542 74.56 66.75 66.48
N GLY A 543 73.93 67.90 66.20
CA GLY A 543 73.61 68.92 67.21
C GLY A 543 72.66 68.38 68.28
N PHE A 544 71.49 67.89 67.85
CA PHE A 544 70.52 67.21 68.69
C PHE A 544 71.15 66.06 69.48
N ILE A 545 71.85 65.14 68.81
CA ILE A 545 72.45 63.94 69.43
C ILE A 545 73.44 64.32 70.55
N ASN A 546 74.34 65.28 70.30
CA ASN A 546 75.35 65.68 71.28
C ASN A 546 74.72 66.38 72.50
N ALA A 547 73.75 67.27 72.27
CA ALA A 547 73.02 67.95 73.35
C ALA A 547 72.20 66.95 74.18
N LEU A 548 71.48 66.05 73.50
CA LEU A 548 70.69 64.99 74.10
C LEU A 548 71.53 64.04 74.95
N GLN A 549 72.67 63.56 74.46
CA GLN A 549 73.54 62.65 75.23
C GLN A 549 74.11 63.32 76.48
N LYS A 550 74.52 64.59 76.37
CA LYS A 550 74.99 65.38 77.53
C LYS A 550 73.88 65.51 78.58
N LEU A 551 72.69 65.92 78.16
CA LEU A 551 71.53 66.10 79.05
C LEU A 551 71.00 64.78 79.61
N GLN A 552 70.96 63.71 78.82
CA GLN A 552 70.50 62.39 79.27
C GLN A 552 71.37 61.88 80.43
N LYS A 553 72.69 62.15 80.41
CA LYS A 553 73.58 61.85 81.53
C LYS A 553 73.18 62.65 82.78
N THR A 554 73.10 63.98 82.68
CA THR A 554 72.72 64.86 83.80
C THR A 554 71.33 64.53 84.37
N VAL A 555 70.33 64.34 83.51
CA VAL A 555 68.96 63.96 83.88
C VAL A 555 68.94 62.59 84.56
N SER A 556 69.67 61.60 84.05
CA SER A 556 69.71 60.27 84.68
C SER A 556 70.60 60.22 85.93
N GLU A 557 71.41 61.24 86.20
CA GLU A 557 72.09 61.42 87.49
C GLU A 557 71.13 62.08 88.51
N LEU A 558 70.35 63.08 88.08
CA LEU A 558 69.36 63.79 88.90
C LEU A 558 68.13 62.93 89.28
N ASP A 559 67.67 62.07 88.36
CA ASP A 559 66.62 61.10 88.65
C ASP A 559 67.10 60.08 89.70
N ARG A 560 68.35 59.59 89.58
CA ARG A 560 68.96 58.66 90.55
C ARG A 560 69.22 59.29 91.92
N SER A 561 69.58 60.58 92.00
CA SER A 561 69.73 61.23 93.31
C SER A 561 68.38 61.32 94.03
N TYR A 562 67.31 61.70 93.30
CA TYR A 562 65.95 61.75 93.84
C TYR A 562 65.43 60.36 94.27
N GLU A 563 65.61 59.32 93.44
CA GLU A 563 65.32 57.92 93.83
C GLU A 563 66.09 57.47 95.09
N SER A 564 67.31 57.97 95.28
CA SER A 564 68.15 57.65 96.45
C SER A 564 67.84 58.46 97.72
N GLY A 565 66.90 59.41 97.64
CA GLY A 565 66.50 60.26 98.77
C GLY A 565 67.58 61.23 99.26
N LYS A 566 68.45 61.72 98.36
CA LYS A 566 69.57 62.63 98.65
C LYS A 566 69.45 63.97 97.95
#